data_AF-A0A5K1HKD5-F1
#
_entry.id   AF-A0A5K1HKD5-F1
#
_cell.length_a   1.000
_cell.length_b   1.000
_cell.length_c   1.000
_cell.angle_alpha   90.00
_cell.angle_beta   90.00
_cell.angle_gamma   90.00
#
_symmetry.space_group_name_H-M   'P 1'
#
loop_
_entity.id
_entity.type
_entity.pdbx_description
1 polymer ?
#
loop_
_entity_poly.entity_id
_entity_poly.type
_entity_poly.pdbx_seq_one_letter_code
_entity_poly.pdbx_strand_id
1 'polypeptide(L)' 'YPCLVPNIKGMQTAIEAGVKEIAVFASATEGFSQKNLNCSVEESFNRFVPVIEEAKKNNILVRGYVSMVMGCPYDGEVQP' A
#
# COMPACT_ATOMS: atom_id res chain seq x y z
N TYR A 1 2.72 11.38 -13.54
CA TYR A 1 1.84 10.19 -13.57
C TYR A 1 2.10 9.37 -12.31
N PRO A 2 1.06 8.97 -11.56
CA PRO A 2 1.22 8.13 -10.38
C PRO A 2 1.57 6.68 -10.77
N CYS A 3 2.44 6.02 -10.00
CA CYS A 3 2.73 4.59 -10.17
C CYS A 3 2.45 3.79 -8.89
N LEU A 4 2.09 2.51 -9.04
CA LEU A 4 1.85 1.63 -7.90
C LEU A 4 3.20 1.11 -7.38
N VAL A 5 3.48 1.36 -6.10
CA VAL A 5 4.74 0.98 -5.45
C VAL A 5 4.44 0.16 -4.20
N PRO A 6 4.43 -1.17 -4.27
CA PRO A 6 4.08 -2.03 -3.13
C PRO A 6 5.22 -2.28 -2.16
N ASN A 7 6.48 -1.94 -2.51
CA ASN A 7 7.65 -2.25 -1.71
C ASN A 7 8.84 -1.32 -2.00
N ILE A 8 9.87 -1.40 -1.16
CA ILE A 8 11.05 -0.52 -1.23
C ILE A 8 11.86 -0.66 -2.52
N LYS A 9 11.90 -1.87 -3.11
CA LYS A 9 12.59 -2.10 -4.38
C LYS A 9 11.89 -1.36 -5.52
N GLY A 10 10.55 -1.40 -5.55
CA GLY A 10 9.75 -0.62 -6.50
C GLY A 10 9.93 0.89 -6.30
N MET A 11 10.14 1.33 -5.05
CA MET A 11 10.39 2.74 -4.75
C MET A 11 11.69 3.24 -5.35
N GLN A 12 12.77 2.45 -5.25
CA GLN A 12 14.06 2.78 -5.85
C GLN A 12 13.93 2.97 -7.37
N THR A 13 13.26 2.04 -8.04
CA THR A 13 12.99 2.16 -9.49
C THR A 13 12.11 3.37 -9.81
N ALA A 14 11.12 3.70 -8.98
CA ALA A 14 10.28 4.87 -9.18
C ALA A 14 11.07 6.19 -9.05
N ILE A 15 12.03 6.26 -8.12
CA ILE A 15 12.94 7.41 -7.97
C ILE A 15 13.82 7.56 -9.19
N GLU A 16 14.46 6.47 -9.65
CA GLU A 16 15.31 6.46 -10.85
C GLU A 16 14.53 6.90 -12.10
N ALA A 17 13.25 6.51 -12.19
CA ALA A 17 12.35 6.92 -13.26
C ALA A 17 11.82 8.37 -13.12
N GLY A 18 12.17 9.09 -12.06
CA GLY A 18 11.75 10.47 -11.83
C GLY A 18 10.27 10.64 -11.47
N VAL A 19 9.64 9.61 -10.91
CA VAL A 19 8.23 9.64 -10.50
C VAL A 19 8.02 10.69 -9.41
N LYS A 20 6.88 11.41 -9.48
CA LYS A 20 6.50 12.47 -8.53
C LYS A 20 5.37 12.08 -7.58
N GLU A 21 4.66 11.00 -7.89
CA GLU A 21 3.57 10.49 -7.07
C GLU A 21 3.56 8.96 -7.13
N ILE A 22 3.44 8.31 -5.99
CA ILE A 22 3.30 6.86 -5.87
C ILE A 22 1.98 6.50 -5.20
N ALA A 23 1.57 5.25 -5.34
CA ALA A 23 0.43 4.69 -4.63
C ALA A 23 0.80 3.40 -3.88
N VAL A 24 0.32 3.29 -2.65
CA VAL A 24 0.33 2.07 -1.83
C VAL A 24 -1.10 1.57 -1.65
N PHE A 25 -1.28 0.29 -1.34
CA PHE A 25 -2.61 -0.28 -1.14
C PHE A 25 -2.65 -1.15 0.12
N ALA A 26 -3.65 -0.95 0.95
CA ALA A 26 -3.97 -1.76 2.12
C ALA A 26 -5.36 -2.38 1.95
N SER A 27 -5.66 -3.37 2.79
CA SER A 27 -6.98 -3.97 2.92
C SER A 27 -7.62 -3.51 4.22
N ALA A 28 -8.94 -3.28 4.22
CA ALA A 28 -9.70 -3.06 5.44
C ALA A 28 -9.90 -4.34 6.26
N THR A 29 -9.71 -5.52 5.67
CA THR A 29 -9.93 -6.80 6.36
C THR A 29 -8.74 -7.75 6.29
N GLU A 30 -8.64 -8.59 7.32
CA GLU A 30 -7.60 -9.60 7.49
C GLU A 30 -7.72 -10.74 6.47
N GLY A 31 -8.91 -11.29 6.24
CA GLY A 31 -9.09 -12.40 5.31
C GLY A 31 -8.66 -12.06 3.88
N PHE A 32 -8.91 -10.81 3.45
CA PHE A 32 -8.43 -10.33 2.15
C PHE A 32 -6.92 -10.03 2.18
N SER A 33 -6.40 -9.42 3.25
CA SER A 33 -4.96 -9.16 3.38
C SER A 33 -4.14 -10.45 3.33
N GLN A 34 -4.56 -11.48 4.07
CA GLN A 34 -3.89 -12.77 4.11
C GLN A 34 -3.93 -13.46 2.75
N LYS A 35 -5.06 -13.46 2.05
CA LYS A 35 -5.14 -14.09 0.72
C LYS A 35 -4.40 -13.33 -0.38
N ASN A 36 -4.35 -12.00 -0.31
CA ASN A 36 -3.78 -11.17 -1.36
C ASN A 36 -2.29 -10.86 -1.15
N LEU A 37 -1.87 -10.67 0.10
CA LEU A 37 -0.51 -10.24 0.48
C LEU A 37 0.23 -11.26 1.35
N ASN A 38 -0.45 -12.33 1.78
CA ASN A 38 0.09 -13.35 2.69
C ASN A 38 0.68 -12.74 3.97
N CYS A 39 -0.01 -11.73 4.50
CA CYS A 39 0.34 -11.03 5.72
C CYS A 39 -0.90 -10.41 6.37
N SER A 40 -0.79 -10.04 7.64
CA SER A 40 -1.85 -9.28 8.31
C SER A 40 -1.97 -7.86 7.78
N VAL A 41 -3.07 -7.19 8.11
CA VAL A 41 -3.24 -5.76 7.78
C VAL A 41 -2.13 -4.94 8.45
N GLU A 42 -1.84 -5.19 9.72
CA GLU A 42 -0.76 -4.51 10.45
C GLU A 42 0.63 -4.75 9.81
N GLU A 43 0.93 -5.99 9.44
CA GLU A 43 2.18 -6.32 8.75
C GLU A 43 2.29 -5.60 7.40
N SER A 44 1.18 -5.41 6.69
CA SER A 44 1.17 -4.65 5.44
C SER A 44 1.55 -3.20 5.68
N PHE A 45 1.06 -2.56 6.74
CA PHE A 45 1.44 -1.20 7.12
C PHE A 45 2.92 -1.10 7.48
N ASN A 46 3.44 -2.05 8.24
CA ASN A 46 4.88 -2.12 8.58
C ASN A 46 5.76 -2.22 7.33
N ARG A 47 5.29 -2.91 6.28
CA ARG A 47 5.99 -2.97 4.98
C ARG A 47 5.96 -1.64 4.21
N PHE A 48 4.92 -0.81 4.41
CA PHE A 48 4.80 0.49 3.75
C PHE A 48 5.60 1.60 4.43
N VAL A 49 5.88 1.51 5.74
CA VAL A 49 6.69 2.48 6.48
C VAL A 49 7.98 2.87 5.73
N PRO A 50 8.88 1.93 5.36
CA PRO A 50 10.12 2.29 4.67
C PRO A 50 9.89 2.91 3.29
N VAL A 51 8.83 2.51 2.58
CA VAL A 51 8.46 3.09 1.27
C VAL A 51 8.05 4.55 1.42
N ILE A 52 7.20 4.83 2.40
CA ILE A 52 6.68 6.17 2.68
C ILE A 52 7.79 7.09 3.19
N GLU A 53 8.67 6.59 4.06
CA GLU A 53 9.85 7.32 4.52
C GLU A 53 10.76 7.73 3.35
N GLU A 54 11.02 6.79 2.44
CA GLU A 54 11.86 7.07 1.27
C GLU A 54 11.18 8.04 0.29
N ALA A 55 9.87 7.92 0.10
CA ALA A 55 9.10 8.89 -0.69
C ALA A 55 9.17 10.30 -0.09
N LYS A 56 9.05 10.43 1.24
CA LYS A 56 9.17 11.72 1.93
C LYS A 56 10.55 12.35 1.74
N LYS A 57 11.64 11.57 1.89
CA LYS A 57 13.01 12.06 1.67
C LYS A 57 13.22 12.62 0.26
N ASN A 58 12.55 12.04 -0.73
CA ASN A 58 12.67 12.41 -2.13
C ASN A 58 11.59 13.41 -2.61
N ASN A 59 10.77 13.96 -1.69
CA ASN A 59 9.64 14.85 -1.99
C ASN A 59 8.64 14.26 -3.01
N ILE A 60 8.39 12.96 -2.90
CA ILE A 60 7.43 12.22 -3.73
C ILE A 60 6.10 12.10 -2.97
N LEU A 61 5.00 12.46 -3.63
CA LEU A 61 3.67 12.35 -3.05
C LEU A 61 3.24 10.89 -2.92
N VAL A 62 2.53 10.56 -1.84
CA VAL A 62 2.03 9.19 -1.60
C VAL A 62 0.52 9.19 -1.53
N ARG A 63 -0.11 8.33 -2.32
CA ARG A 63 -1.53 8.03 -2.30
C ARG A 63 -1.78 6.68 -1.64
N GLY A 64 -2.71 6.61 -0.69
CA GLY A 64 -3.14 5.36 -0.07
C GLY A 64 -4.46 4.87 -0.66
N TYR A 65 -4.52 3.59 -1.05
CA TYR A 65 -5.77 2.90 -1.39
C TYR A 65 -6.15 1.93 -0.28
N VAL A 66 -7.44 1.87 0.04
CA VAL A 66 -8.00 0.92 1.01
C VAL A 66 -9.01 0.03 0.29
N SER A 67 -8.77 -1.26 0.33
CA SER A 67 -9.61 -2.30 -0.30
C SER A 67 -10.66 -2.79 0.68
N MET A 68 -11.77 -3.34 0.17
CA MET A 68 -12.83 -3.97 0.97
C MET A 68 -13.57 -3.05 1.96
N VAL A 69 -13.58 -1.74 1.71
CA VAL A 69 -14.21 -0.74 2.61
C VAL A 69 -15.73 -0.88 2.78
N MET A 70 -16.43 -1.49 1.81
CA MET A 70 -17.89 -1.66 1.83
C MET A 70 -18.32 -3.13 1.92
N GLY A 71 -17.38 -4.02 2.25
CA GLY A 71 -17.62 -5.46 2.26
C GLY A 71 -16.41 -6.26 1.77
N CYS A 72 -16.19 -7.41 2.38
CA CYS A 72 -15.13 -8.36 2.04
C CYS A 72 -15.74 -9.69 1.57
N PRO A 73 -15.26 -10.29 0.47
CA PRO A 73 -15.72 -11.61 0.01
C PRO A 73 -15.34 -12.76 0.95
N TYR A 74 -14.45 -12.52 1.92
CA TYR A 74 -13.98 -13.52 2.88
C TYR A 74 -14.51 -13.30 4.30
N ASP A 75 -14.57 -12.04 4.73
CA ASP A 75 -14.91 -11.67 6.11
C ASP A 75 -16.35 -11.13 6.23
N GLY A 76 -17.03 -10.87 5.10
CA GLY A 76 -18.40 -10.36 5.08
C GLY A 76 -18.48 -8.85 5.29
N GLU A 77 -19.30 -8.42 6.24
CA GLU A 77 -19.53 -7.00 6.54
C GLU A 77 -18.30 -6.37 7.17
N VAL A 78 -17.95 -5.15 6.74
CA VAL A 78 -16.77 -4.42 7.19
C VAL A 78 -17.21 -3.18 7.93
N GLN A 79 -16.68 -2.97 9.13
CA GLN A 79 -17.02 -1.81 9.95
C GLN A 79 -16.41 -0.53 9.35
N PRO A 80 -17.17 0.58 9.27
CA PRO A 80 -16.68 1.86 8.76
C PRO A 80 -15.59 2.52 9.62
#